data_AF-A0A1Q3E0K7-F1
#
_entry.id   AF-A0A1Q3E0K7-F1
#
_cell.length_a   1.000
_cell.length_b   1.000
_cell.length_c   1.000
_cell.angle_alpha   90.00
_cell.angle_beta   90.00
_cell.angle_gamma   90.00
#
_symmetry.space_group_name_H-M   'P 1'
#
loop_
_entity.id
_entity.type
_entity.pdbx_description
1 polymer ?
#
loop_
_entity_poly.entity_id
_entity_poly.type
_entity_poly.pdbx_seq_one_letter_code
_entity_poly.pdbx_strand_id
1 'polypeptide(L)'
;MESIFFLAESLTVYHMGRVSDLYGRKPILLIGPLGLSLAMLSFGLSQSFWGMVVTRAAMGVFNGNIGVSKTIMAESTDETNRADAFTLMPIVWTTGSTLGPTIGGVLADPAARWPHIFGKFAFFQRNPWFLSCFAAGFFAFSAFLLSLWGIKETLPNKVKRQHNSESEPLLSNDPETSQTYGSVENREGPSERPPTTRALLTDSKLRITLLSMAFLAFTDMSYQVLIPLIYTTSIPVGGLGLSPYQVGLILAHVGEVTPLIWALLIFQLFVSTVIVTAFNAMHLLVVINAPPNSLGSVNGLAQMISSGTRGLAPVFASSLYSHSLESQIAGGHLVEIVLIGVTIIGIYCISWLPH
;
A
#
# COMPACT_ATOMS: atom_id res chain seq x y z
N MET A 1 9.60 1.91 14.63
CA MET A 1 9.73 2.79 13.45
C MET A 1 8.79 2.39 12.31
N GLU A 2 8.62 1.10 12.04
CA GLU A 2 7.69 0.64 10.99
C GLU A 2 6.23 0.67 11.43
N SER A 3 5.93 0.25 12.66
CA SER A 3 4.57 0.30 13.21
C SER A 3 3.96 1.71 13.25
N ILE A 4 4.75 2.77 13.47
CA ILE A 4 4.22 4.15 13.51
C ILE A 4 3.81 4.65 12.11
N PHE A 5 4.50 4.19 11.06
CA PHE A 5 4.11 4.48 9.69
C PHE A 5 2.72 3.89 9.39
N PHE A 6 2.54 2.59 9.66
CA PHE A 6 1.28 1.90 9.43
C PHE A 6 0.15 2.39 10.34
N LEU A 7 0.47 2.79 11.58
CA LEU A 7 -0.50 3.41 12.48
C LEU A 7 -0.98 4.76 11.93
N ALA A 8 -0.06 5.63 11.50
CA ALA A 8 -0.42 6.92 10.91
C ALA A 8 -1.22 6.74 9.61
N GLU A 9 -0.84 5.77 8.77
CA GLU A 9 -1.59 5.41 7.56
C GLU A 9 -3.00 4.93 7.90
N SER A 10 -3.15 3.99 8.84
CA SER A 10 -4.45 3.46 9.26
C SER A 10 -5.40 4.58 9.72
N LEU A 11 -4.90 5.51 10.54
CA LEU A 11 -5.70 6.63 11.04
C LEU A 11 -6.13 7.61 9.94
N THR A 12 -5.32 7.78 8.88
CA THR A 12 -5.54 8.83 7.88
C THR A 12 -6.18 8.34 6.59
N VAL A 13 -5.95 7.09 6.18
CA VAL A 13 -6.39 6.55 4.89
C VAL A 13 -7.91 6.56 4.73
N TYR A 14 -8.65 6.28 5.80
CA TYR A 14 -10.11 6.37 5.79
C TYR A 14 -10.59 7.80 5.52
N HIS A 15 -9.98 8.78 6.20
CA HIS A 15 -10.30 10.20 6.06
C HIS A 15 -9.96 10.69 4.64
N MET A 16 -8.81 10.32 4.10
CA MET A 16 -8.42 10.67 2.73
C MET A 16 -9.37 10.06 1.68
N GLY A 17 -9.83 8.84 1.90
CA GLY A 17 -10.88 8.20 1.10
C GLY A 17 -12.17 9.03 1.07
N ARG A 18 -12.71 9.41 2.24
CA ARG A 18 -13.91 10.25 2.36
C ARG A 18 -13.73 11.63 1.73
N VAL A 19 -12.60 12.28 2.01
CA VAL A 19 -12.30 13.62 1.47
C VAL A 19 -12.24 13.54 -0.06
N SER A 20 -11.79 12.42 -0.63
CA SER A 20 -11.77 12.24 -2.09
C SER A 20 -13.15 12.09 -2.71
N ASP A 21 -14.11 11.51 -1.98
CA ASP A 21 -15.50 11.42 -2.44
C ASP A 21 -16.15 12.82 -2.50
N LEU A 22 -15.66 13.78 -1.71
CA LEU A 22 -16.22 15.14 -1.63
C LEU A 22 -15.50 16.15 -2.53
N TYR A 23 -14.16 16.18 -2.47
CA TYR A 23 -13.34 17.21 -3.11
C TYR A 23 -12.79 16.79 -4.47
N GLY A 24 -12.96 15.53 -4.88
CA GLY A 24 -12.38 14.98 -6.13
C GLY A 24 -11.15 14.12 -5.87
N ARG A 25 -10.87 13.22 -6.81
CA ARG A 25 -9.81 12.21 -6.69
C ARG A 25 -8.43 12.79 -6.97
N LYS A 26 -8.31 13.64 -7.98
CA LYS A 26 -7.02 14.15 -8.48
C LYS A 26 -6.23 14.93 -7.42
N PRO A 27 -6.79 15.91 -6.69
CA PRO A 27 -6.02 16.71 -5.74
C PRO A 27 -5.40 15.88 -4.61
N ILE A 28 -6.15 14.91 -4.09
CA ILE A 28 -5.71 14.07 -2.96
C ILE A 28 -4.66 13.07 -3.41
N LEU A 29 -4.81 12.53 -4.63
CA LEU A 29 -3.78 11.68 -5.21
C LEU A 29 -2.45 12.43 -5.40
N LEU A 30 -2.49 13.72 -5.76
CA LEU A 30 -1.27 14.53 -5.96
C LEU A 30 -0.57 14.90 -4.65
N ILE A 31 -1.33 15.16 -3.58
CA ILE A 31 -0.77 15.48 -2.27
C ILE A 31 0.07 14.33 -1.71
N GLY A 32 -0.31 13.07 -1.99
CA GLY A 32 0.39 11.89 -1.47
C GLY A 32 1.86 11.80 -1.89
N PRO A 33 2.20 11.63 -3.19
CA PRO A 33 3.58 11.49 -3.63
C PRO A 33 4.43 12.74 -3.38
N LEU A 34 3.83 13.94 -3.46
CA LEU A 34 4.51 15.18 -3.09
C LEU A 34 4.88 15.19 -1.61
N GLY A 35 3.92 14.94 -0.71
CA GLY A 35 4.18 14.90 0.73
C GLY A 35 5.15 13.78 1.11
N LEU A 36 5.04 12.61 0.46
CA LEU A 36 5.98 11.51 0.65
C LEU A 36 7.40 11.89 0.23
N SER A 37 7.59 12.60 -0.89
CA SER A 37 8.90 13.07 -1.33
C SER A 37 9.54 14.02 -0.32
N LEU A 38 8.78 14.98 0.20
CA LEU A 38 9.25 15.94 1.22
C LEU A 38 9.55 15.26 2.56
N ALA A 39 8.71 14.31 2.98
CA ALA A 39 8.94 13.53 4.19
C ALA A 39 10.19 12.65 4.07
N MET A 40 10.45 12.08 2.89
CA MET A 40 11.63 11.25 2.62
C MET A 40 12.92 12.06 2.68
N LEU A 41 12.94 13.26 2.09
CA LEU A 41 14.08 14.19 2.22
C LEU A 41 14.30 14.60 3.67
N SER A 42 13.22 14.91 4.40
CA SER A 42 13.29 15.30 5.81
C SER A 42 13.83 14.17 6.70
N PHE A 43 13.45 12.92 6.41
CA PHE A 43 13.97 11.75 7.13
C PHE A 43 15.48 11.57 6.90
N GLY A 44 15.94 11.70 5.65
CA GLY A 44 17.36 11.59 5.31
C GLY A 44 18.25 12.67 5.94
N LEU A 45 17.68 13.82 6.30
CA LEU A 45 18.36 14.92 6.99
C LEU A 45 18.24 14.84 8.52
N SER A 46 17.38 13.96 9.05
CA SER A 46 17.11 13.90 10.48
C SER A 46 18.24 13.22 11.24
N GLN A 47 18.76 13.91 12.26
CA GLN A 47 19.82 13.42 13.14
C GLN A 47 19.33 13.08 14.54
N SER A 48 18.05 13.33 14.81
CA SER A 48 17.41 12.97 16.08
C SER A 48 16.50 11.77 15.88
N PHE A 49 16.44 10.91 16.90
CA PHE A 49 15.50 9.80 16.94
C PHE A 49 14.05 10.27 16.76
N TRP A 50 13.64 11.30 17.52
CA TRP A 50 12.29 11.86 17.42
C TRP A 50 11.99 12.50 16.06
N GLY A 51 12.96 13.18 15.44
CA GLY A 51 12.80 13.70 14.08
C GLY A 51 12.54 12.58 13.06
N MET A 52 13.22 11.44 13.20
CA MET A 52 12.96 10.26 12.36
C MET A 52 11.58 9.67 12.63
N VAL A 53 11.14 9.60 13.89
CA VAL A 53 9.81 9.10 14.27
C VAL A 53 8.71 9.97 13.63
N VAL A 54 8.82 11.30 13.75
CA VAL A 54 7.84 12.25 13.19
C VAL A 54 7.79 12.18 11.67
N THR A 55 8.95 12.15 11.01
CA THR A 55 9.02 12.04 9.54
C THR A 55 8.48 10.71 9.05
N ARG A 56 8.65 9.61 9.78
CA ARG A 56 7.99 8.32 9.46
C ARG A 56 6.48 8.36 9.62
N ALA A 57 5.98 8.99 10.68
CA ALA A 57 4.55 9.21 10.83
C ALA A 57 4.01 10.04 9.65
N ALA A 58 4.71 11.11 9.26
CA ALA A 58 4.35 11.93 8.11
C ALA A 58 4.33 11.13 6.78
N MET A 59 5.31 10.25 6.55
CA MET A 59 5.27 9.33 5.41
C MET A 59 4.01 8.46 5.42
N GLY A 60 3.61 7.94 6.59
CA GLY A 60 2.38 7.14 6.74
C GLY A 60 1.11 7.94 6.42
N VAL A 61 1.05 9.20 6.87
CA VAL A 61 -0.07 10.11 6.53
C VAL A 61 -0.19 10.30 5.02
N PHE A 62 0.93 10.57 4.33
CA PHE A 62 0.92 10.79 2.88
C PHE A 62 0.77 9.50 2.07
N ASN A 63 1.01 8.33 2.68
CA ASN A 63 0.75 7.03 2.08
C ASN A 63 -0.75 6.64 2.11
N GLY A 64 -1.60 7.39 2.81
CA GLY A 64 -3.05 7.18 2.84
C GLY A 64 -3.78 7.39 1.49
N ASN A 65 -3.06 7.62 0.39
CA ASN A 65 -3.62 7.74 -0.95
C ASN A 65 -3.86 6.38 -1.64
N ILE A 66 -3.33 5.27 -1.11
CA ILE A 66 -3.47 3.92 -1.73
C ILE A 66 -4.94 3.56 -2.01
N GLY A 67 -5.84 3.87 -1.07
CA GLY A 67 -7.29 3.63 -1.25
C GLY A 67 -7.89 4.50 -2.37
N VAL A 68 -7.43 5.74 -2.53
CA VAL A 68 -7.88 6.66 -3.59
C VAL A 68 -7.37 6.19 -4.96
N SER A 69 -6.12 5.72 -5.05
CA SER A 69 -5.57 5.15 -6.29
C SER A 69 -6.39 3.96 -6.82
N LYS A 70 -6.78 3.05 -5.92
CA LYS A 70 -7.67 1.90 -6.24
C LYS A 70 -9.04 2.35 -6.74
N THR A 71 -9.54 3.42 -6.15
CA THR A 71 -10.83 4.04 -6.50
C THR A 71 -10.78 4.64 -7.91
N ILE A 72 -9.71 5.38 -8.24
CA ILE A 72 -9.50 5.93 -9.58
C ILE A 72 -9.40 4.81 -10.62
N MET A 73 -8.68 3.73 -10.32
CA MET A 73 -8.58 2.57 -11.20
C MET A 73 -9.96 1.97 -11.49
N ALA A 74 -10.75 1.75 -10.44
CA ALA A 74 -12.09 1.19 -10.55
C ALA A 74 -13.09 2.10 -11.27
N GLU A 75 -12.99 3.42 -11.11
CA GLU A 75 -13.82 4.42 -11.81
C GLU A 75 -13.41 4.60 -13.28
N SER A 76 -12.15 4.32 -13.61
CA SER A 76 -11.63 4.41 -14.98
C SER A 76 -11.82 3.12 -15.80
N THR A 77 -12.34 2.06 -15.17
CA THR A 77 -12.47 0.72 -15.74
C THR A 77 -13.90 0.22 -15.68
N ASP A 78 -14.28 -0.52 -16.71
CA ASP A 78 -15.59 -1.14 -16.86
C ASP A 78 -15.53 -2.62 -16.44
N GLU A 79 -16.67 -3.29 -16.31
CA GLU A 79 -16.75 -4.69 -15.88
C GLU A 79 -15.92 -5.64 -16.78
N THR A 80 -15.71 -5.29 -18.05
CA THR A 80 -14.96 -6.09 -19.02
C THR A 80 -13.45 -6.05 -18.82
N ASN A 81 -12.89 -4.95 -18.29
CA ASN A 81 -11.45 -4.74 -18.18
C ASN A 81 -10.95 -4.46 -16.74
N ARG A 82 -11.86 -4.36 -15.77
CA ARG A 82 -11.53 -4.08 -14.36
C ARG A 82 -10.62 -5.14 -13.76
N ALA A 83 -10.85 -6.42 -14.05
CA ALA A 83 -9.99 -7.49 -13.56
C ALA A 83 -8.55 -7.30 -14.07
N ASP A 84 -8.37 -7.11 -15.38
CA ASP A 84 -7.06 -6.90 -16.01
C ASP A 84 -6.35 -5.68 -15.43
N ALA A 85 -7.06 -4.56 -15.26
CA ALA A 85 -6.47 -3.36 -14.67
C ALA A 85 -6.00 -3.56 -13.23
N PHE A 86 -6.75 -4.32 -12.41
CA PHE A 86 -6.35 -4.65 -11.05
C PHE A 86 -5.16 -5.65 -10.99
N THR A 87 -4.89 -6.42 -12.05
CA THR A 87 -3.68 -7.26 -12.13
C THR A 87 -2.39 -6.45 -12.29
N LEU A 88 -2.46 -5.21 -12.77
CA LEU A 88 -1.27 -4.35 -12.89
C LEU A 88 -0.77 -3.85 -11.53
N MET A 89 -1.67 -3.69 -10.55
CA MET A 89 -1.32 -3.23 -9.21
C MET A 89 -0.28 -4.12 -8.49
N PRO A 90 -0.45 -5.46 -8.41
CA PRO A 90 0.56 -6.33 -7.79
C PRO A 90 1.88 -6.31 -8.55
N ILE A 91 1.88 -6.22 -9.89
CA ILE A 91 3.12 -6.15 -10.69
C ILE A 91 3.95 -4.91 -10.32
N VAL A 92 3.29 -3.76 -10.19
CA VAL A 92 3.97 -2.52 -9.78
C VAL A 92 4.50 -2.63 -8.35
N TRP A 93 3.70 -3.21 -7.44
CA TRP A 93 4.13 -3.42 -6.04
C TRP A 93 5.34 -4.35 -5.95
N THR A 94 5.31 -5.50 -6.62
CA THR A 94 6.41 -6.49 -6.58
C THR A 94 7.67 -5.90 -7.19
N THR A 95 7.56 -5.25 -8.35
CA THR A 95 8.68 -4.55 -9.00
C THR A 95 9.30 -3.52 -8.06
N GLY A 96 8.48 -2.69 -7.40
CA GLY A 96 8.95 -1.71 -6.43
C GLY A 96 9.61 -2.36 -5.21
N SER A 97 9.04 -3.44 -4.68
CA SER A 97 9.58 -4.17 -3.53
C SER A 97 10.91 -4.89 -3.82
N THR A 98 11.17 -5.26 -5.07
CA THR A 98 12.46 -5.83 -5.51
C THR A 98 13.50 -4.74 -5.73
N LEU A 99 13.15 -3.67 -6.47
CA LEU A 99 14.09 -2.59 -6.78
C LEU A 99 14.42 -1.72 -5.57
N GLY A 100 13.47 -1.54 -4.63
CA GLY A 100 13.61 -0.67 -3.48
C GLY A 100 14.79 -1.03 -2.56
N PRO A 101 14.85 -2.25 -2.00
CA PRO A 101 15.98 -2.70 -1.18
C PRO A 101 17.31 -2.69 -1.93
N THR A 102 17.29 -3.00 -3.23
CA THR A 102 18.47 -2.94 -4.10
C THR A 102 19.05 -1.53 -4.13
N ILE A 103 18.24 -0.56 -4.53
CA ILE A 103 18.64 0.85 -4.64
C ILE A 103 19.01 1.39 -3.25
N GLY A 104 18.20 1.09 -2.24
CA GLY A 104 18.42 1.54 -0.87
C GLY A 104 19.72 1.01 -0.26
N GLY A 105 20.03 -0.27 -0.49
CA GLY A 105 21.24 -0.94 -0.01
C GLY A 105 22.51 -0.57 -0.77
N VAL A 106 22.42 -0.34 -2.10
CA VAL A 106 23.57 0.11 -2.91
C VAL A 106 23.93 1.56 -2.58
N LEU A 107 22.94 2.42 -2.34
CA LEU A 107 23.15 3.83 -1.99
C LEU A 107 23.41 4.07 -0.50
N ALA A 108 23.35 3.02 0.32
CA ALA A 108 23.62 3.10 1.75
C ALA A 108 25.09 3.40 2.02
N ASP A 109 25.34 4.33 2.95
CA ASP A 109 26.67 4.75 3.39
C ASP A 109 27.64 5.06 2.22
N PRO A 110 27.31 6.07 1.40
CA PRO A 110 28.09 6.38 0.21
C PRO A 110 29.52 6.84 0.55
N ALA A 111 29.74 7.39 1.75
CA ALA A 111 31.04 7.84 2.21
C ALA A 111 32.02 6.67 2.43
N ALA A 112 31.55 5.57 3.02
CA ALA A 112 32.34 4.36 3.16
C ALA A 112 32.44 3.56 1.85
N ARG A 113 31.36 3.52 1.07
CA ARG A 113 31.26 2.74 -0.17
C ARG A 113 32.09 3.31 -1.33
N TRP A 114 32.05 4.63 -1.51
CA TRP A 114 32.74 5.35 -2.58
C TRP A 114 33.58 6.50 -2.01
N PRO A 115 34.68 6.19 -1.31
CA PRO A 115 35.47 7.17 -0.57
C PRO A 115 36.09 8.25 -1.48
N HIS A 116 36.39 7.92 -2.74
CA HIS A 116 36.96 8.88 -3.70
C HIS A 116 35.98 9.98 -4.14
N ILE A 117 34.68 9.69 -4.17
CA ILE A 117 33.63 10.58 -4.67
C ILE A 117 32.91 11.27 -3.51
N PHE A 118 32.41 10.48 -2.55
CA PHE A 118 31.58 10.99 -1.45
C PHE A 118 32.34 11.12 -0.12
N GLY A 119 33.46 10.41 0.04
CA GLY A 119 34.24 10.43 1.28
C GLY A 119 34.86 11.79 1.63
N LYS A 120 35.04 12.68 0.65
CA LYS A 120 35.55 14.05 0.87
C LYS A 120 34.52 15.01 1.49
N PHE A 121 33.24 14.66 1.43
CA PHE A 121 32.16 15.53 1.89
C PHE A 121 31.70 15.12 3.29
N ALA A 122 31.94 15.99 4.27
CA ALA A 122 31.52 15.77 5.67
C ALA A 122 30.00 15.58 5.82
N PHE A 123 29.20 16.08 4.87
CA PHE A 123 27.76 15.87 4.84
C PHE A 123 27.36 14.40 4.73
N PHE A 124 27.99 13.63 3.83
CA PHE A 124 27.66 12.21 3.63
C PHE A 124 28.20 11.32 4.76
N GLN A 125 29.26 11.75 5.44
CA GLN A 125 29.73 11.11 6.66
C GLN A 125 28.74 11.32 7.83
N ARG A 126 28.18 12.54 7.94
CA ARG A 126 27.20 12.89 8.98
C ARG A 126 25.81 12.28 8.72
N ASN A 127 25.43 12.14 7.45
CA ASN A 127 24.14 11.58 7.02
C ASN A 127 24.34 10.39 6.04
N PRO A 128 24.70 9.19 6.54
CA PRO A 128 25.00 8.03 5.68
C PRO A 128 23.81 7.55 4.83
N TRP A 129 22.58 7.83 5.29
CA TRP A 129 21.35 7.34 4.65
C TRP A 129 20.68 8.38 3.74
N PHE A 130 21.22 9.60 3.67
CA PHE A 130 20.60 10.67 2.89
C PHE A 130 20.48 10.32 1.41
N LEU A 131 21.48 9.68 0.81
CA LEU A 131 21.48 9.36 -0.62
C LEU A 131 20.38 8.36 -0.98
N SER A 132 20.20 7.31 -0.18
CA SER A 132 19.09 6.35 -0.34
C SER A 132 17.73 7.04 -0.20
N CYS A 133 17.57 7.93 0.78
CA CYS A 133 16.33 8.69 0.98
C CYS A 133 16.08 9.69 -0.15
N PHE A 134 17.12 10.36 -0.65
CA PHE A 134 17.02 11.28 -1.77
C PHE A 134 16.55 10.55 -3.04
N ALA A 135 17.13 9.39 -3.34
CA ALA A 135 16.71 8.57 -4.49
C ALA A 135 15.23 8.14 -4.38
N ALA A 136 14.80 7.64 -3.21
CA ALA A 136 13.41 7.28 -2.98
C ALA A 136 12.46 8.49 -3.09
N GLY A 137 12.86 9.64 -2.53
CA GLY A 137 12.11 10.90 -2.65
C GLY A 137 12.01 11.38 -4.10
N PHE A 138 13.07 11.22 -4.89
CA PHE A 138 13.09 11.57 -6.31
C PHE A 138 12.14 10.69 -7.14
N PHE A 139 12.07 9.38 -6.87
CA PHE A 139 11.07 8.51 -7.49
C PHE A 139 9.64 8.95 -7.15
N ALA A 140 9.37 9.24 -5.88
CA ALA A 140 8.04 9.73 -5.45
C ALA A 140 7.69 11.09 -6.09
N PHE A 141 8.66 12.01 -6.20
CA PHE A 141 8.47 13.29 -6.86
C PHE A 141 8.25 13.14 -8.37
N SER A 142 8.95 12.22 -9.01
CA SER A 142 8.73 11.89 -10.43
C SER A 142 7.32 11.31 -10.64
N ALA A 143 6.85 10.45 -9.75
CA ALA A 143 5.47 9.96 -9.76
C ALA A 143 4.45 11.08 -9.56
N PHE A 144 4.76 12.09 -8.72
CA PHE A 144 3.94 13.30 -8.61
C PHE A 144 3.85 14.06 -9.93
N LEU A 145 4.98 14.31 -10.61
CA LEU A 145 4.99 15.02 -11.90
C LEU A 145 4.22 14.28 -12.99
N LEU A 146 4.42 12.97 -13.09
CA LEU A 146 3.66 12.11 -14.00
C LEU A 146 2.16 12.14 -13.68
N SER A 147 1.79 12.10 -12.40
CA SER A 147 0.39 12.16 -11.96
C SER A 147 -0.24 13.53 -12.24
N LEU A 148 0.55 14.61 -12.12
CA LEU A 148 0.08 15.98 -12.33
C LEU A 148 -0.42 16.18 -13.77
N TRP A 149 0.34 15.64 -14.73
CA TRP A 149 0.04 15.73 -16.16
C TRP A 149 -0.87 14.62 -16.67
N GLY A 150 -0.68 13.38 -16.20
CA GLY A 150 -1.35 12.20 -16.73
C GLY A 150 -2.76 11.96 -16.21
N ILE A 151 -3.07 12.40 -14.98
CA ILE A 151 -4.33 12.01 -14.31
C ILE A 151 -5.37 13.11 -14.50
N LYS A 152 -6.53 12.71 -15.01
CA LYS A 152 -7.75 13.54 -15.06
C LYS A 152 -8.63 13.23 -13.85
N GLU A 153 -9.53 14.16 -13.52
CA GLU A 153 -10.51 13.93 -12.47
C GLU A 153 -11.48 12.81 -12.89
N THR A 154 -11.65 11.80 -12.03
CA THR A 154 -12.51 10.64 -12.30
C THR A 154 -13.80 10.63 -11.50
N LEU A 155 -13.96 11.52 -10.51
CA LEU A 155 -15.15 11.54 -9.66
C LEU A 155 -16.43 11.72 -10.51
N PRO A 156 -17.36 10.74 -10.55
CA PRO A 156 -18.47 10.71 -11.51
C PRO A 156 -19.36 11.95 -11.47
N ASN A 157 -19.65 12.47 -10.27
CA ASN A 157 -20.50 13.65 -10.10
C ASN A 157 -19.86 14.93 -10.66
N LYS A 158 -18.53 15.05 -10.57
CA LYS A 158 -17.80 16.21 -11.14
C LYS A 158 -17.67 16.09 -12.64
N VAL A 159 -17.39 14.89 -13.17
CA VAL A 159 -17.31 14.63 -14.62
C VAL A 159 -18.66 14.89 -15.29
N LYS A 160 -19.77 14.39 -14.72
CA LYS A 160 -21.13 14.65 -15.24
C LYS A 160 -21.48 16.14 -15.24
N ARG A 161 -21.15 16.87 -14.17
CA ARG A 161 -21.40 18.31 -14.09
C ARG A 161 -20.59 19.09 -15.13
N GLN A 162 -19.35 18.70 -15.37
CA GLN A 162 -18.51 19.32 -16.38
C GLN A 162 -19.07 19.10 -17.80
N HIS A 163 -19.51 17.88 -18.10
CA HIS A 163 -20.13 17.57 -19.40
C HIS A 163 -21.46 18.32 -19.61
N ASN A 164 -22.28 18.44 -18.57
CA ASN A 164 -23.55 19.18 -18.64
C ASN A 164 -23.32 20.70 -18.81
N SER A 165 -22.32 21.29 -18.14
CA SER A 165 -21.97 22.71 -18.30
C SER A 165 -21.35 23.04 -19.67
N GLU A 166 -20.66 22.09 -20.32
CA GLU A 166 -20.16 22.27 -21.69
C GLU A 166 -21.26 22.13 -22.75
N SER A 167 -22.37 21.47 -22.40
CA SER A 167 -23.48 21.19 -23.32
C SER A 167 -24.60 22.24 -23.30
N GLU A 168 -24.62 23.16 -22.32
CA GLU A 168 -25.53 24.32 -22.33
C GLU A 168 -25.00 25.40 -23.29
N PRO A 169 -25.68 25.68 -24.42
CA PRO A 169 -25.31 26.79 -25.28
C PRO A 169 -25.58 28.11 -24.53
N LEU A 170 -24.61 29.03 -24.51
CA LEU A 170 -24.75 30.38 -23.91
C LEU A 170 -25.80 31.28 -24.57
N LEU A 171 -26.61 30.76 -25.50
CA LEU A 171 -27.69 31.45 -26.17
C LEU A 171 -28.87 30.48 -26.36
N SER A 172 -29.77 30.43 -25.38
CA SER A 172 -31.14 29.95 -25.62
C SER A 172 -32.12 30.73 -24.76
N ASN A 173 -32.30 32.01 -25.10
CA ASN A 173 -33.52 32.74 -24.81
C ASN A 173 -34.41 32.66 -26.05
N ASP A 174 -35.14 31.57 -26.21
CA ASP A 174 -36.33 31.54 -27.08
C ASP A 174 -37.40 30.65 -26.42
N PRO A 175 -38.60 31.17 -26.09
CA PRO A 175 -39.59 30.43 -25.29
C PRO A 175 -40.35 29.33 -26.03
N GLU A 176 -40.16 29.14 -27.34
CA GLU A 176 -41.14 28.41 -28.18
C GLU A 176 -40.65 27.12 -28.83
N THR A 177 -39.42 26.65 -28.59
CA THR A 177 -38.96 25.38 -29.17
C THR A 177 -38.61 24.36 -28.08
N SER A 178 -39.63 23.87 -27.39
CA SER A 178 -39.52 22.72 -26.49
C SER A 178 -40.63 21.72 -26.78
N GLN A 179 -40.68 21.22 -28.01
CA GLN A 179 -41.39 19.99 -28.33
C GLN A 179 -40.48 19.09 -29.17
N THR A 180 -40.31 17.86 -28.68
CA THR A 180 -39.80 16.66 -29.38
C THR A 180 -38.29 16.40 -29.28
N TYR A 181 -37.89 15.56 -28.32
CA TYR A 181 -37.54 14.16 -28.56
C TYR A 181 -37.29 13.47 -27.21
N GLY A 182 -38.07 12.42 -26.92
CA GLY A 182 -37.86 11.44 -25.86
C GLY A 182 -37.18 11.92 -24.57
N SER A 183 -37.95 12.43 -23.62
CA SER A 183 -37.56 12.35 -22.22
C SER A 183 -37.45 10.87 -21.87
N VAL A 184 -36.25 10.30 -21.99
CA VAL A 184 -35.88 9.16 -21.17
C VAL A 184 -36.23 9.59 -19.77
N GLU A 185 -37.24 8.95 -19.17
CA GLU A 185 -37.52 9.10 -17.75
C GLU A 185 -36.18 8.93 -17.05
N ASN A 186 -35.62 10.05 -16.59
CA ASN A 186 -34.55 10.04 -15.63
C ASN A 186 -35.13 9.26 -14.46
N ARG A 187 -34.73 7.98 -14.34
CA ARG A 187 -34.71 7.32 -13.05
C ARG A 187 -33.67 8.07 -12.23
N GLU A 188 -34.09 9.23 -11.71
CA GLU A 188 -33.55 9.81 -10.51
C GLU A 188 -33.74 8.76 -9.42
N GLY A 189 -32.80 7.82 -9.35
CA GLY A 189 -32.55 7.15 -8.08
C GLY A 189 -32.24 8.27 -7.08
N PRO A 190 -32.81 8.24 -5.87
CA PRO A 190 -32.60 9.30 -4.90
C PRO A 190 -31.09 9.53 -4.75
N SER A 191 -30.68 10.80 -4.60
CA SER A 191 -29.34 11.17 -4.13
C SER A 191 -29.14 10.54 -2.74
N GLU A 192 -28.86 9.25 -2.69
CA GLU A 192 -28.67 8.50 -1.47
C GLU A 192 -27.41 9.06 -0.81
N ARG A 193 -27.61 9.62 0.38
CA ARG A 193 -26.51 10.06 1.25
C ARG A 193 -25.49 8.93 1.31
N PRO A 194 -24.18 9.23 1.24
CA PRO A 194 -23.16 8.19 1.30
C PRO A 194 -23.42 7.33 2.55
N PRO A 195 -23.51 6.00 2.42
CA PRO A 195 -23.92 5.13 3.51
C PRO A 195 -23.02 5.33 4.72
N THR A 196 -23.66 5.39 5.89
CA THR A 196 -22.95 5.55 7.17
C THR A 196 -21.97 4.40 7.36
N THR A 197 -20.79 4.67 7.94
CA THR A 197 -19.76 3.65 8.24
C THR A 197 -20.30 2.42 8.93
N ARG A 198 -21.23 2.62 9.87
CA ARG A 198 -21.90 1.54 10.58
C ARG A 198 -22.72 0.65 9.65
N ALA A 199 -23.40 1.23 8.65
CA ALA A 199 -24.17 0.47 7.67
C ALA A 199 -23.24 -0.39 6.78
N LEU A 200 -22.09 0.16 6.37
CA LEU A 200 -21.07 -0.57 5.62
C LEU A 200 -20.53 -1.78 6.40
N LEU A 201 -20.25 -1.62 7.70
CA LEU A 201 -19.77 -2.73 8.55
C LEU A 201 -20.86 -3.76 8.91
N THR A 202 -22.14 -3.40 8.72
CA THR A 202 -23.28 -4.29 9.01
C THR A 202 -23.55 -5.24 7.84
N ASP A 203 -23.21 -4.85 6.61
CA ASP A 203 -23.31 -5.72 5.44
C ASP A 203 -22.44 -6.97 5.64
N SER A 204 -23.08 -8.14 5.63
CA SER A 204 -22.42 -9.42 5.87
C SER A 204 -21.37 -9.74 4.80
N LYS A 205 -21.59 -9.35 3.54
CA LYS A 205 -20.62 -9.61 2.46
C LYS A 205 -19.36 -8.78 2.67
N LEU A 206 -19.55 -7.46 2.85
CA LEU A 206 -18.43 -6.53 3.04
C LEU A 206 -17.67 -6.84 4.34
N ARG A 207 -18.37 -7.17 5.43
CA ARG A 207 -17.75 -7.54 6.70
C ARG A 207 -16.83 -8.76 6.58
N ILE A 208 -17.27 -9.82 5.88
CA ILE A 208 -16.46 -11.02 5.67
C ILE A 208 -15.23 -10.69 4.81
N THR A 209 -15.40 -9.93 3.73
CA THR A 209 -14.26 -9.50 2.90
C THR A 209 -13.24 -8.68 3.69
N LEU A 210 -13.69 -7.73 4.51
CA LEU A 210 -12.82 -6.91 5.36
C LEU A 210 -12.07 -7.76 6.40
N LEU A 211 -12.74 -8.74 7.00
CA LEU A 211 -12.13 -9.66 7.97
C LEU A 211 -11.05 -10.54 7.31
N SER A 212 -11.37 -11.15 6.17
CA SER A 212 -10.42 -11.98 5.41
C SER A 212 -9.21 -11.17 4.95
N MET A 213 -9.41 -9.91 4.57
CA MET A 213 -8.33 -9.00 4.19
C MET A 213 -7.44 -8.63 5.38
N ALA A 214 -8.01 -8.50 6.58
CA ALA A 214 -7.23 -8.28 7.81
C ALA A 214 -6.30 -9.47 8.08
N PHE A 215 -6.83 -10.70 8.07
CA PHE A 215 -6.03 -11.90 8.26
C PHE A 215 -4.90 -12.01 7.22
N LEU A 216 -5.23 -11.79 5.95
CA LEU A 216 -4.24 -11.85 4.89
C LEU A 216 -3.14 -10.81 5.06
N ALA A 217 -3.50 -9.57 5.43
CA ALA A 217 -2.54 -8.50 5.70
C ALA A 217 -1.66 -8.80 6.93
N PHE A 218 -2.21 -9.44 7.96
CA PHE A 218 -1.46 -9.88 9.14
C PHE A 218 -0.41 -10.90 8.78
N THR A 219 -0.83 -11.94 8.06
CA THR A 219 0.03 -13.05 7.66
C THR A 219 1.15 -12.54 6.76
N ASP A 220 0.82 -11.74 5.73
CA ASP A 220 1.80 -11.12 4.82
C ASP A 220 2.87 -10.33 5.60
N MET A 221 2.47 -9.43 6.49
CA MET A 221 3.42 -8.61 7.25
C MET A 221 4.24 -9.39 8.27
N SER A 222 3.65 -10.41 8.89
CA SER A 222 4.38 -11.29 9.79
C SER A 222 5.51 -11.98 9.05
N TYR A 223 5.26 -12.50 7.84
CA TYR A 223 6.29 -13.12 7.01
C TYR A 223 7.34 -12.11 6.54
N GLN A 224 6.94 -10.92 6.09
CA GLN A 224 7.89 -9.89 5.63
C GLN A 224 8.91 -9.49 6.71
N VAL A 225 8.52 -9.51 7.98
CA VAL A 225 9.41 -9.16 9.10
C VAL A 225 10.25 -10.34 9.57
N LEU A 226 9.67 -11.54 9.60
CA LEU A 226 10.39 -12.73 10.05
C LEU A 226 11.50 -13.15 9.10
N ILE A 227 11.32 -13.01 7.79
CA ILE A 227 12.30 -13.46 6.79
C ILE A 227 13.67 -12.78 7.00
N PRO A 228 13.79 -11.44 6.99
CA PRO A 228 15.06 -10.78 7.27
C PRO A 228 15.59 -11.08 8.68
N LEU A 229 14.70 -11.23 9.66
CA LEU A 229 15.09 -11.55 11.04
C LEU A 229 15.79 -12.92 11.09
N ILE A 230 15.20 -13.95 10.50
CA ILE A 230 15.79 -15.30 10.39
C ILE A 230 17.10 -15.27 9.59
N TYR A 231 17.17 -14.48 8.51
CA TYR A 231 18.38 -14.36 7.70
C TYR A 231 19.55 -13.73 8.46
N THR A 232 19.27 -12.79 9.37
CA THR A 232 20.29 -12.07 10.15
C THR A 232 20.64 -12.75 11.48
N THR A 233 19.74 -13.55 12.06
CA THR A 233 19.99 -14.34 13.28
C THR A 233 21.19 -15.28 13.09
N SER A 234 21.98 -15.52 14.15
CA SER A 234 23.19 -16.34 14.07
C SER A 234 22.90 -17.84 13.88
N ILE A 235 23.83 -18.53 13.23
CA ILE A 235 23.74 -19.97 12.90
C ILE A 235 23.46 -20.88 14.11
N PRO A 236 24.07 -20.66 15.30
CA PRO A 236 23.85 -21.53 16.47
C PRO A 236 22.41 -21.55 17.00
N VAL A 237 21.62 -20.51 16.71
CA VAL A 237 20.21 -20.37 17.13
C VAL A 237 19.24 -20.52 15.95
N GLY A 238 19.69 -21.09 14.83
CA GLY A 238 18.84 -21.46 13.70
C GLY A 238 18.65 -20.38 12.63
N GLY A 239 19.45 -19.31 12.63
CA GLY A 239 19.46 -18.30 11.56
C GLY A 239 20.56 -18.50 10.51
N LEU A 240 20.67 -17.59 9.54
CA LEU A 240 21.69 -17.67 8.47
C LEU A 240 22.94 -16.79 8.70
N GLY A 241 22.91 -15.87 9.68
CA GLY A 241 24.03 -15.00 10.04
C GLY A 241 24.44 -14.00 8.95
N LEU A 242 23.53 -13.65 8.04
CA LEU A 242 23.82 -12.80 6.87
C LEU A 242 23.90 -11.32 7.24
N SER A 243 24.83 -10.60 6.60
CA SER A 243 24.93 -9.15 6.76
C SER A 243 23.74 -8.41 6.08
N PRO A 244 23.37 -7.20 6.54
CA PRO A 244 22.31 -6.42 5.90
C PRO A 244 22.52 -6.16 4.40
N TYR A 245 23.77 -6.03 3.97
CA TYR A 245 24.14 -5.91 2.56
C TYR A 245 23.83 -7.20 1.78
N GLN A 246 24.19 -8.37 2.33
CA GLN A 246 23.88 -9.66 1.71
C GLN A 246 22.37 -9.91 1.67
N VAL A 247 21.64 -9.55 2.73
CA VAL A 247 20.17 -9.61 2.74
C VAL A 247 19.58 -8.71 1.65
N GLY A 248 20.07 -7.47 1.52
CA GLY A 248 19.66 -6.55 0.47
C GLY A 248 19.95 -7.08 -0.94
N LEU A 249 21.12 -7.70 -1.14
CA LEU A 249 21.52 -8.31 -2.42
C LEU A 249 20.76 -9.60 -2.76
N ILE A 250 20.44 -10.41 -1.76
CA ILE A 250 19.61 -11.62 -1.87
C ILE A 250 18.19 -11.25 -2.27
N LEU A 251 17.61 -10.24 -1.62
CA LEU A 251 16.32 -9.65 -2.00
C LEU A 251 16.37 -8.99 -3.40
N ALA A 252 17.57 -8.59 -3.86
CA ALA A 252 17.82 -7.93 -5.13
C ALA A 252 18.23 -8.84 -6.30
N HIS A 253 18.31 -10.16 -6.10
CA HIS A 253 18.78 -11.13 -7.11
C HIS A 253 20.27 -11.03 -7.54
N VAL A 254 21.14 -10.33 -6.80
CA VAL A 254 22.54 -10.14 -7.21
C VAL A 254 23.48 -10.60 -6.11
N GLY A 255 23.93 -11.86 -6.13
CA GLY A 255 24.92 -12.34 -5.16
C GLY A 255 25.50 -13.74 -5.41
N GLU A 256 26.72 -13.97 -4.90
CA GLU A 256 27.38 -15.28 -4.85
C GLU A 256 26.76 -16.13 -3.73
N VAL A 257 25.58 -16.67 -3.97
CA VAL A 257 24.89 -17.57 -3.04
C VAL A 257 24.77 -18.95 -3.68
N THR A 258 24.84 -20.01 -2.87
CA THR A 258 24.77 -21.40 -3.35
C THR A 258 23.49 -21.63 -4.18
N PRO A 259 23.52 -22.40 -5.28
CA PRO A 259 22.33 -22.66 -6.11
C PRO A 259 21.11 -23.17 -5.34
N LEU A 260 21.31 -23.90 -4.23
CA LEU A 260 20.24 -24.31 -3.33
C LEU A 260 19.52 -23.13 -2.68
N ILE A 261 20.28 -22.12 -2.22
CA ILE A 261 19.71 -20.92 -1.61
C ILE A 261 18.97 -20.12 -2.69
N TRP A 262 19.51 -20.04 -3.92
CA TRP A 262 18.78 -19.47 -5.06
C TRP A 262 17.46 -20.18 -5.35
N ALA A 263 17.44 -21.51 -5.35
CA ALA A 263 16.21 -22.28 -5.56
C ALA A 263 15.17 -22.02 -4.45
N LEU A 264 15.61 -22.00 -3.19
CA LEU A 264 14.75 -21.69 -2.04
C LEU A 264 14.21 -20.24 -2.10
N LEU A 265 15.02 -19.28 -2.53
CA LEU A 265 14.62 -17.89 -2.71
C LEU A 265 13.63 -17.71 -3.85
N ILE A 266 13.85 -18.35 -5.00
CA ILE A 266 12.91 -18.30 -6.13
C ILE A 266 11.57 -18.89 -5.70
N PHE A 267 11.58 -20.04 -5.02
CA PHE A 267 10.38 -20.64 -4.47
C PHE A 267 9.68 -19.71 -3.47
N GLN A 268 10.42 -19.08 -2.57
CA GLN A 268 9.88 -18.11 -1.61
C GLN A 268 9.28 -16.88 -2.28
N LEU A 269 9.93 -16.33 -3.31
CA LEU A 269 9.42 -15.18 -4.07
C LEU A 269 8.17 -15.54 -4.86
N PHE A 270 8.10 -16.75 -5.40
CA PHE A 270 6.88 -17.28 -6.01
C PHE A 270 5.74 -17.31 -4.99
N VAL A 271 5.97 -17.87 -3.80
CA VAL A 271 4.97 -17.90 -2.71
C VAL A 271 4.55 -16.48 -2.29
N SER A 272 5.49 -15.55 -2.16
CA SER A 272 5.20 -14.14 -1.83
C SER A 272 4.33 -13.48 -2.90
N THR A 273 4.57 -13.78 -4.18
CA THR A 273 3.76 -13.25 -5.29
C THR A 273 2.31 -13.73 -5.21
N VAL A 274 2.08 -14.98 -4.78
CA VAL A 274 0.72 -15.53 -4.57
C VAL A 274 -0.01 -14.75 -3.48
N ILE A 275 0.66 -14.44 -2.36
CA ILE A 275 0.07 -13.68 -1.24
C ILE A 275 -0.32 -12.26 -1.69
N VAL A 276 0.58 -11.56 -2.39
CA VAL A 276 0.32 -10.21 -2.91
C VAL A 276 -0.83 -10.22 -3.92
N THR A 277 -0.93 -11.25 -4.75
CA THR A 277 -2.03 -11.40 -5.71
C THR A 277 -3.37 -11.65 -5.00
N ALA A 278 -3.39 -12.52 -3.99
CA ALA A 278 -4.58 -12.76 -3.17
C ALA A 278 -5.06 -11.47 -2.48
N PHE A 279 -4.13 -10.64 -2.00
CA PHE A 279 -4.46 -9.36 -1.37
C PHE A 279 -5.14 -8.39 -2.34
N ASN A 280 -4.66 -8.33 -3.59
CA ASN A 280 -5.28 -7.48 -4.62
C ASN A 280 -6.63 -8.04 -5.10
N ALA A 281 -6.80 -9.35 -5.16
CA ALA A 281 -8.09 -9.98 -5.45
C ALA A 281 -9.14 -9.62 -4.38
N MET A 282 -8.76 -9.60 -3.10
CA MET A 282 -9.64 -9.15 -2.01
C MET A 282 -10.04 -7.67 -2.17
N HIS A 283 -9.13 -6.81 -2.64
CA HIS A 283 -9.47 -5.42 -2.94
C HIS A 283 -10.42 -5.26 -4.11
N LEU A 284 -10.29 -6.08 -5.16
CA LEU A 284 -11.25 -6.10 -6.26
C LEU A 284 -12.65 -6.52 -5.77
N LEU A 285 -12.73 -7.51 -4.87
CA LEU A 285 -14.00 -7.89 -4.23
C LEU A 285 -14.61 -6.76 -3.41
N VAL A 286 -13.79 -5.99 -2.70
CA VAL A 286 -14.27 -4.78 -1.99
C VAL A 286 -14.88 -3.78 -2.96
N VAL A 287 -14.25 -3.55 -4.11
CA VAL A 287 -14.73 -2.64 -5.15
C VAL A 287 -16.05 -3.11 -5.76
N ILE A 288 -16.17 -4.40 -6.09
CA ILE A 288 -17.37 -4.97 -6.71
C ILE A 288 -18.58 -4.89 -5.75
N ASN A 289 -18.36 -5.07 -4.45
CA ASN A 289 -19.42 -5.02 -3.44
C ASN A 289 -19.66 -3.61 -2.88
N ALA A 290 -18.91 -2.59 -3.32
CA ALA A 290 -19.03 -1.24 -2.81
C ALA A 290 -20.15 -0.44 -3.51
N PRO A 291 -20.89 0.41 -2.78
CA PRO A 291 -21.84 1.35 -3.38
C PRO A 291 -21.09 2.37 -4.27
N PRO A 292 -21.63 2.73 -5.45
CA PRO A 292 -20.94 3.58 -6.44
C PRO A 292 -20.59 4.98 -5.90
N ASN A 293 -21.40 5.53 -5.01
CA ASN A 293 -21.21 6.89 -4.47
C ASN A 293 -20.24 6.97 -3.28
N SER A 294 -19.69 5.84 -2.82
CA SER A 294 -18.83 5.78 -1.63
C SER A 294 -17.59 4.91 -1.84
N LEU A 295 -17.18 4.74 -3.09
CA LEU A 295 -16.08 3.86 -3.47
C LEU A 295 -14.76 4.26 -2.77
N GLY A 296 -14.48 5.57 -2.66
CA GLY A 296 -13.32 6.08 -1.94
C GLY A 296 -13.36 5.78 -0.45
N SER A 297 -14.51 5.97 0.18
CA SER A 297 -14.73 5.67 1.60
C SER A 297 -14.61 4.17 1.91
N VAL A 298 -15.15 3.29 1.07
CA VAL A 298 -15.09 1.84 1.27
C VAL A 298 -13.66 1.33 1.08
N ASN A 299 -12.96 1.76 0.04
CA ASN A 299 -11.54 1.43 -0.15
C ASN A 299 -10.67 2.00 0.97
N GLY A 300 -10.97 3.21 1.45
CA GLY A 300 -10.31 3.81 2.62
C GLY A 300 -10.52 2.99 3.89
N LEU A 301 -11.73 2.47 4.12
CA LEU A 301 -12.05 1.63 5.27
C LEU A 301 -11.33 0.27 5.19
N ALA A 302 -11.34 -0.35 4.02
CA ALA A 302 -10.59 -1.57 3.77
C ALA A 302 -9.10 -1.33 4.05
N GLN A 303 -8.50 -0.32 3.43
CA GLN A 303 -7.09 -0.02 3.62
C GLN A 303 -6.76 0.35 5.09
N MET A 304 -7.66 1.00 5.82
CA MET A 304 -7.49 1.27 7.25
C MET A 304 -7.35 -0.01 8.06
N ILE A 305 -8.24 -0.98 7.84
CA ILE A 305 -8.19 -2.28 8.53
C ILE A 305 -6.89 -3.00 8.17
N SER A 306 -6.56 -3.08 6.88
CA SER A 306 -5.31 -3.69 6.43
C SER A 306 -4.09 -3.02 7.07
N SER A 307 -3.95 -1.70 6.96
CA SER A 307 -2.80 -0.96 7.52
C SER A 307 -2.71 -1.06 9.04
N GLY A 308 -3.86 -1.05 9.75
CA GLY A 308 -3.88 -1.27 11.20
C GLY A 308 -3.31 -2.65 11.55
N THR A 309 -3.73 -3.67 10.82
CA THR A 309 -3.19 -5.02 10.98
C THR A 309 -1.72 -5.12 10.61
N ARG A 310 -1.28 -4.46 9.53
CA ARG A 310 0.14 -4.37 9.10
C ARG A 310 1.02 -3.66 10.13
N GLY A 311 0.47 -2.75 10.93
CA GLY A 311 1.20 -2.10 12.01
C GLY A 311 1.43 -2.99 13.24
N LEU A 312 0.49 -3.89 13.53
CA LEU A 312 0.50 -4.79 14.69
C LEU A 312 1.29 -6.08 14.42
N ALA A 313 1.18 -6.63 13.21
CA ALA A 313 1.78 -7.92 12.84
C ALA A 313 3.30 -7.99 13.08
N PRO A 314 4.12 -6.96 12.75
CA PRO A 314 5.55 -6.95 13.04
C PRO A 314 5.86 -7.12 14.53
N VAL A 315 5.14 -6.38 15.38
CA VAL A 315 5.36 -6.42 16.84
C VAL A 315 5.02 -7.82 17.36
N PHE A 316 3.89 -8.37 16.93
CA PHE A 316 3.48 -9.71 17.32
C PHE A 316 4.48 -10.77 16.86
N ALA A 317 4.84 -10.78 15.58
CA ALA A 317 5.72 -11.78 14.99
C ALA A 317 7.14 -11.71 15.58
N SER A 318 7.71 -10.50 15.70
CA SER A 318 9.03 -10.33 16.30
C SER A 318 9.07 -10.73 17.78
N SER A 319 8.08 -10.30 18.58
CA SER A 319 8.02 -10.68 20.00
C SER A 319 7.85 -12.20 20.16
N LEU A 320 7.00 -12.82 19.34
CA LEU A 320 6.77 -14.25 19.40
C LEU A 320 8.01 -15.05 18.95
N TYR A 321 8.73 -14.57 17.93
CA TYR A 321 10.00 -15.17 17.50
C TYR A 321 11.09 -15.06 18.57
N SER A 322 11.27 -13.87 19.17
CA SER A 322 12.21 -13.70 20.30
C SER A 322 11.86 -14.61 21.46
N HIS A 323 10.59 -14.68 21.85
CA HIS A 323 10.15 -15.56 22.93
C HIS A 323 10.33 -17.05 22.59
N SER A 324 10.10 -17.43 21.33
CA SER A 324 10.31 -18.79 20.83
C SER A 324 11.76 -19.22 20.99
N LEU A 325 12.71 -18.35 20.63
CA LEU A 325 14.14 -18.61 20.76
C LEU A 325 14.60 -18.71 22.23
N GLU A 326 14.09 -17.84 23.11
CA GLU A 326 14.43 -17.85 24.53
C GLU A 326 13.89 -19.08 25.27
N SER A 327 12.66 -19.46 24.98
CA SER A 327 11.95 -20.53 25.68
C SER A 327 12.23 -21.93 25.11
N GLN A 328 12.83 -22.01 23.92
CA GLN A 328 13.04 -23.25 23.15
C GLN A 328 11.75 -24.08 22.96
N ILE A 329 10.58 -23.43 23.07
CA ILE A 329 9.28 -24.07 22.88
C ILE A 329 9.19 -24.55 21.43
N ALA A 330 8.80 -25.82 21.24
CA ALA A 330 8.76 -26.48 19.93
C ALA A 330 10.10 -26.40 19.17
N GLY A 331 11.24 -26.41 19.87
CA GLY A 331 12.56 -26.32 19.26
C GLY A 331 12.88 -24.94 18.65
N GLY A 332 12.19 -23.89 19.10
CA GLY A 332 12.34 -22.54 18.54
C GLY A 332 11.37 -22.22 17.40
N HIS A 333 10.45 -23.15 17.06
CA HIS A 333 9.50 -22.99 15.96
C HIS A 333 8.08 -22.55 16.37
N LEU A 334 7.92 -21.96 17.56
CA LEU A 334 6.61 -21.55 18.07
C LEU A 334 5.94 -20.49 17.18
N VAL A 335 6.71 -19.54 16.64
CA VAL A 335 6.16 -18.48 15.79
C VAL A 335 5.56 -19.04 14.51
N GLU A 336 6.19 -20.05 13.92
CA GLU A 336 5.74 -20.71 12.69
C GLU A 336 4.43 -21.46 12.93
N ILE A 337 4.32 -22.20 14.05
CA ILE A 337 3.10 -22.93 14.41
C ILE A 337 1.93 -21.95 14.59
N VAL A 338 2.14 -20.84 15.29
CA VAL A 338 1.09 -19.84 15.52
C VAL A 338 0.67 -19.18 14.21
N LEU A 339 1.62 -18.81 13.34
CA LEU A 339 1.30 -18.20 12.04
C LEU A 339 0.60 -19.17 11.08
N ILE A 340 0.92 -20.47 11.12
CA ILE A 340 0.17 -21.50 10.39
C ILE A 340 -1.27 -21.51 10.88
N GLY A 341 -1.49 -21.50 12.21
CA GLY A 341 -2.84 -21.42 12.79
C GLY A 341 -3.62 -20.19 12.32
N VAL A 342 -3.00 -19.00 12.37
CA VAL A 342 -3.61 -17.75 11.88
C VAL A 342 -3.97 -17.85 10.40
N THR A 343 -3.10 -18.47 9.60
CA THR A 343 -3.33 -18.66 8.16
C THR A 343 -4.50 -19.61 7.89
N ILE A 344 -4.59 -20.72 8.62
CA ILE A 344 -5.72 -21.67 8.51
C ILE A 344 -7.04 -20.98 8.85
N ILE A 345 -7.07 -20.16 9.92
CA ILE A 345 -8.25 -19.36 10.28
C ILE A 345 -8.60 -18.38 9.16
N GLY A 346 -7.60 -17.70 8.58
CA GLY A 346 -7.81 -16.79 7.45
C GLY A 346 -8.42 -17.50 6.24
N ILE A 347 -7.91 -18.68 5.87
CA ILE A 347 -8.46 -19.51 4.79
C ILE A 347 -9.91 -19.93 5.11
N TYR A 348 -10.17 -20.30 6.36
CA TYR A 348 -11.52 -20.63 6.80
C TYR A 348 -12.48 -19.43 6.68
N CYS A 349 -12.06 -18.22 7.06
CA CYS A 349 -12.87 -17.01 6.84
C CYS A 349 -13.13 -16.73 5.36
N ILE A 350 -12.18 -17.01 4.47
CA ILE A 350 -12.35 -16.89 3.02
C ILE A 350 -13.42 -17.85 2.51
N SER A 351 -13.56 -19.05 3.10
CA SER A 351 -14.60 -20.02 2.71
C SER A 351 -16.04 -19.52 2.94
N TRP A 352 -16.22 -18.44 3.70
CA TRP A 352 -17.51 -17.81 3.95
C TRP A 352 -17.85 -16.69 2.96
N LEU A 353 -16.95 -16.39 2.01
CA LEU A 353 -17.26 -15.46 0.93
C LEU A 353 -18.40 -16.05 0.08
N PRO A 354 -19.48 -15.28 -0.16
CA PRO A 354 -20.55 -15.74 -1.02
C PRO A 354 -20.03 -15.89 -2.46
N HIS A 355 -20.38 -17.00 -3.09
CA HIS A 355 -20.06 -17.32 -4.48
C HIS A 355 -20.74 -16.38 -5.48
#